data_AF-A0A653TJR8-F1
#
_entry.id   AF-A0A653TJR8-F1
#
_cell.length_a   1.000
_cell.length_b   1.000
_cell.length_c   1.000
_cell.angle_alpha   90.00
_cell.angle_beta   90.00
_cell.angle_gamma   90.00
#
_symmetry.space_group_name_H-M   'P 1'
#
loop_
_entity.id
_entity.type
_entity.pdbx_description
1 polymer ?
#
loop_
_entity_poly.entity_id
_entity_poly.type
_entity_poly.pdbx_seq_one_letter_code
_entity_poly.pdbx_strand_id
1 'polypeptide(L)'
;MYGDTQQIRLRATELRTLATEVRSRAGDLRSAAELAWTSTAAETFIEQLGTRAVSLENSATQLDDAADKLDAHATAVEHVKQLIEDAARWVGDRWNDAVNLVSGAVETVKDGAAKVFEFFGQEVPDFLVHQAKDIVASTPSLPTPGDRSWLDLADLYRSRGWTP
;
A
#
# COMPACT_ATOMS: atom_id res chain seq x y z
N MET A 1 -0.83 -10.37 -10.11
CA MET A 1 -1.45 -9.36 -9.22
C MET A 1 -0.56 -8.14 -9.17
N TYR A 2 -1.14 -6.95 -8.98
CA TYR A 2 -0.40 -5.71 -8.76
C TYR A 2 0.66 -5.90 -7.66
N GLY A 3 1.94 -5.81 -8.04
CA GLY A 3 3.10 -5.84 -7.15
C GLY A 3 3.16 -7.05 -6.23
N ASP A 4 3.81 -8.11 -6.68
CA ASP A 4 4.35 -9.11 -5.75
C ASP A 4 5.45 -8.41 -4.92
N THR A 5 5.05 -7.79 -3.82
CA THR A 5 5.94 -7.05 -2.92
C THR A 5 6.98 -7.98 -2.31
N GLN A 6 6.75 -9.29 -2.30
CA GLN A 6 7.76 -10.28 -1.95
C GLN A 6 8.88 -10.33 -3.01
N GLN A 7 8.55 -10.27 -4.30
CA GLN A 7 9.58 -10.16 -5.35
C GLN A 7 10.37 -8.85 -5.27
N ILE A 8 9.71 -7.75 -4.88
CA ILE A 8 10.41 -6.47 -4.68
C ILE A 8 11.40 -6.57 -3.52
N ARG A 9 10.98 -7.15 -2.38
CA ARG A 9 11.85 -7.39 -1.21
C ARG A 9 12.97 -8.39 -1.51
N LEU A 10 12.70 -9.41 -2.31
CA LEU A 10 13.71 -10.34 -2.77
C LEU A 10 14.80 -9.61 -3.56
N ARG A 11 14.41 -8.76 -4.53
CA ARG A 11 15.36 -7.93 -5.28
C ARG A 11 16.14 -6.98 -4.39
N ALA A 12 15.53 -6.37 -3.38
CA ALA A 12 16.24 -5.55 -2.41
C ALA A 12 17.31 -6.36 -1.64
N THR A 13 17.00 -7.60 -1.28
CA THR A 13 17.95 -8.53 -0.63
C THR A 13 19.09 -8.91 -1.57
N GLU A 14 18.80 -9.19 -2.84
CA GLU A 14 19.80 -9.45 -3.87
C GLU A 14 20.75 -8.26 -4.05
N LEU A 15 20.23 -7.03 -4.08
CA LEU A 15 21.05 -5.81 -4.18
C LEU A 15 21.99 -5.64 -2.98
N ARG A 16 21.53 -5.91 -1.75
CA ARG A 16 22.39 -5.85 -0.55
C ARG A 16 23.47 -6.93 -0.54
N THR A 17 23.14 -8.11 -1.07
CA THR A 17 24.12 -9.18 -1.26
C THR A 17 25.21 -8.72 -2.24
N LEU A 18 24.80 -8.17 -3.39
CA LEU A 18 25.73 -7.62 -4.38
C LEU A 18 26.57 -6.46 -3.80
N ALA A 19 25.97 -5.56 -3.00
CA ALA A 19 26.70 -4.48 -2.33
C ALA A 19 27.80 -5.03 -1.41
N THR A 20 27.50 -6.10 -0.66
CA THR A 20 28.47 -6.77 0.22
C THR A 20 29.61 -7.40 -0.58
N GLU A 21 29.30 -8.08 -1.70
CA GLU A 21 30.32 -8.63 -2.60
C GLU A 21 31.22 -7.54 -3.20
N VAL A 22 30.63 -6.41 -3.62
CA VAL A 22 31.38 -5.28 -4.17
C VAL A 22 32.31 -4.66 -3.12
N ARG A 23 31.86 -4.53 -1.85
CA ARG A 23 32.72 -4.09 -0.75
C ARG A 23 33.86 -5.05 -0.46
N SER A 24 33.60 -6.36 -0.50
CA SER A 24 34.66 -7.37 -0.35
C SER A 24 35.74 -7.18 -1.41
N ARG A 25 35.34 -7.03 -2.68
CA ARG A 25 36.29 -6.79 -3.78
C ARG A 25 37.07 -5.48 -3.61
N ALA A 26 36.44 -4.42 -3.11
CA ALA A 26 37.14 -3.17 -2.79
C ALA A 26 38.19 -3.35 -1.68
N GLY A 27 37.86 -4.16 -0.66
CA GLY A 27 38.79 -4.56 0.40
C GLY A 27 39.97 -5.39 -0.10
N ASP A 28 39.73 -6.31 -1.03
CA ASP A 28 40.78 -7.10 -1.68
C ASP A 28 41.75 -6.20 -2.47
N LEU A 29 41.23 -5.22 -3.22
CA LEU A 29 42.06 -4.25 -3.96
C LEU A 29 42.94 -3.39 -3.03
N ARG A 30 42.42 -3.00 -1.86
CA ARG A 30 43.20 -2.26 -0.85
C ARG A 30 44.29 -3.13 -0.25
N SER A 31 43.96 -4.34 0.17
CA SER A 31 44.94 -5.28 0.72
C SER A 31 46.06 -5.58 -0.28
N ALA A 32 45.72 -5.70 -1.57
CA ALA A 32 46.70 -5.89 -2.64
C ALA A 32 47.64 -4.67 -2.81
N ALA A 33 47.15 -3.46 -2.54
CA ALA A 33 47.95 -2.24 -2.62
C ALA A 33 48.98 -2.13 -1.48
N GLU A 34 48.73 -2.76 -0.32
CA GLU A 34 49.65 -2.75 0.84
C GLU A 34 50.85 -3.70 0.69
N LEU A 35 50.75 -4.73 -0.16
CA LEU A 35 51.78 -5.76 -0.35
C LEU A 35 52.81 -5.42 -1.43
N ALA A 36 52.72 -4.24 -2.04
CA ALA A 36 53.44 -3.93 -3.27
C ALA A 36 54.91 -3.58 -3.05
N TRP A 37 55.76 -4.09 -3.95
CA TRP A 37 57.19 -3.77 -4.03
C TRP A 37 57.40 -2.27 -4.32
N THR A 38 58.52 -1.71 -3.87
CA THR A 38 58.82 -0.28 -4.06
C THR A 38 59.43 -0.01 -5.44
N SER A 39 58.65 0.60 -6.34
CA SER A 39 59.14 1.25 -7.58
C SER A 39 58.17 2.34 -8.05
N THR A 40 58.60 3.26 -8.91
CA THR A 40 57.72 4.30 -9.48
C THR A 40 56.52 3.72 -10.24
N ALA A 41 56.70 2.58 -10.92
CA ALA A 41 55.59 1.87 -11.56
C ALA A 41 54.61 1.27 -10.54
N ALA A 42 55.11 0.82 -9.38
CA ALA A 42 54.27 0.32 -8.30
C ALA A 42 53.45 1.44 -7.65
N GLU A 43 54.03 2.63 -7.43
CA GLU A 43 53.30 3.80 -6.90
C GLU A 43 52.09 4.15 -7.78
N THR A 44 52.27 4.19 -9.10
CA THR A 44 51.18 4.46 -10.05
C THR A 44 50.10 3.37 -9.99
N PHE A 45 50.50 2.10 -9.87
CA PHE A 45 49.56 0.99 -9.79
C PHE A 45 48.77 1.00 -8.47
N ILE A 46 49.42 1.32 -7.34
CA ILE A 46 48.79 1.48 -6.02
C ILE A 46 47.73 2.59 -6.06
N GLU A 47 48.03 3.73 -6.69
CA GLU A 47 47.06 4.82 -6.85
C GLU A 47 45.84 4.40 -7.68
N GLN A 48 46.06 3.65 -8.77
CA GLN A 48 44.96 3.11 -9.59
C GLN A 48 44.11 2.10 -8.82
N LEU A 49 44.72 1.23 -8.01
CA LEU A 49 43.99 0.29 -7.15
C LEU A 49 43.14 1.04 -6.12
N GLY A 50 43.69 2.07 -5.48
CA GLY A 50 42.97 2.92 -4.54
C GLY A 50 41.76 3.61 -5.19
N THR A 51 41.95 4.19 -6.37
CA THR A 51 40.86 4.83 -7.14
C THR A 51 39.74 3.84 -7.49
N ARG A 52 40.11 2.62 -7.90
CA ARG A 52 39.13 1.56 -8.20
C ARG A 52 38.39 1.06 -6.96
N ALA A 53 39.09 0.91 -5.83
CA ALA A 53 38.48 0.53 -4.57
C ALA A 53 37.42 1.55 -4.14
N VAL A 54 37.73 2.84 -4.21
CA VAL A 54 36.76 3.93 -3.92
C VAL A 54 35.55 3.89 -4.87
N SER A 55 35.78 3.65 -6.17
CA SER A 55 34.68 3.51 -7.15
C SER A 55 33.74 2.34 -6.84
N LEU A 56 34.30 1.20 -6.40
CA LEU A 56 33.51 0.05 -5.96
C LEU A 56 32.72 0.36 -4.68
N GLU A 57 33.31 1.05 -3.71
CA GLU A 57 32.59 1.46 -2.49
C GLU A 57 31.42 2.40 -2.78
N ASN A 58 31.63 3.36 -3.69
CA ASN A 58 30.55 4.23 -4.16
C ASN A 58 29.43 3.41 -4.84
N SER A 59 29.81 2.42 -5.65
CA SER A 59 28.85 1.52 -6.30
C SER A 59 28.08 0.67 -5.28
N ALA A 60 28.74 0.13 -4.26
CA ALA A 60 28.09 -0.60 -3.17
C ALA A 60 27.10 0.28 -2.39
N THR A 61 27.45 1.54 -2.15
CA THR A 61 26.55 2.51 -1.50
C THR A 61 25.30 2.77 -2.36
N GLN A 62 25.46 2.92 -3.68
CA GLN A 62 24.33 3.08 -4.59
C GLN A 62 23.40 1.85 -4.63
N LEU A 63 23.97 0.64 -4.50
CA LEU A 63 23.20 -0.59 -4.43
C LEU A 63 22.35 -0.68 -3.15
N ASP A 64 22.91 -0.28 -2.01
CA ASP A 64 22.15 -0.21 -0.75
C ASP A 64 21.05 0.85 -0.81
N ASP A 65 21.35 2.05 -1.32
CA ASP A 65 20.34 3.10 -1.51
C ASP A 65 19.19 2.64 -2.41
N ALA A 66 19.49 1.85 -3.44
CA ALA A 66 18.49 1.26 -4.32
C ALA A 66 17.65 0.20 -3.59
N ALA A 67 18.29 -0.66 -2.78
CA ALA A 67 17.59 -1.65 -1.96
C ALA A 67 16.62 -0.99 -0.97
N ASP A 68 17.05 0.08 -0.29
CA ASP A 68 16.22 0.82 0.67
C ASP A 68 15.01 1.47 -0.02
N LYS A 69 15.19 2.02 -1.23
CA LYS A 69 14.08 2.55 -2.04
C LYS A 69 13.08 1.48 -2.45
N LEU A 70 13.54 0.28 -2.78
CA LEU A 70 12.67 -0.85 -3.11
C LEU A 70 11.85 -1.30 -1.90
N ASP A 71 12.45 -1.39 -0.71
CA ASP A 71 11.74 -1.75 0.51
C ASP A 71 10.71 -0.69 0.92
N ALA A 72 11.08 0.59 0.81
CA ALA A 72 10.14 1.69 1.04
C ALA A 72 8.95 1.63 0.06
N HIS A 73 9.22 1.34 -1.21
CA HIS A 73 8.16 1.18 -2.21
C HIS A 73 7.26 -0.02 -1.92
N ALA A 74 7.82 -1.19 -1.58
CA ALA A 74 7.05 -2.37 -1.19
C ALA A 74 6.15 -2.08 0.02
N THR A 75 6.67 -1.35 1.01
CA THR A 75 5.90 -0.93 2.19
C THR A 75 4.75 0.01 1.82
N ALA A 76 4.99 1.00 0.95
CA ALA A 76 3.95 1.91 0.48
C ALA A 76 2.84 1.17 -0.29
N VAL A 77 3.20 0.20 -1.12
CA VAL A 77 2.23 -0.62 -1.87
C VAL A 77 1.36 -1.46 -0.92
N GLU A 78 1.95 -2.13 0.08
CA GLU A 78 1.18 -2.88 1.08
C GLU A 78 0.27 -1.96 1.90
N HIS A 79 0.72 -0.76 2.25
CA HIS A 79 -0.11 0.21 2.94
C HIS A 79 -1.34 0.61 2.11
N VAL A 80 -1.18 0.87 0.82
CA VAL A 80 -2.31 1.20 -0.07
C VAL A 80 -3.28 0.01 -0.21
N LYS A 81 -2.76 -1.23 -0.31
CA LYS A 81 -3.61 -2.44 -0.32
C LYS A 81 -4.45 -2.53 0.95
N GLN A 82 -3.84 -2.31 2.11
CA GLN A 82 -4.56 -2.33 3.39
C GLN A 82 -5.66 -1.26 3.43
N LEU A 83 -5.38 -0.04 2.98
CA LEU A 83 -6.38 1.03 2.92
C LEU A 83 -7.56 0.65 2.00
N ILE A 84 -7.29 0.00 0.87
CA ILE A 84 -8.34 -0.48 -0.04
C ILE A 84 -9.19 -1.56 0.63
N GLU A 85 -8.57 -2.52 1.30
CA GLU A 85 -9.29 -3.60 2.02
C GLU A 85 -10.16 -3.05 3.15
N ASP A 86 -9.64 -2.08 3.91
CA ASP A 86 -10.39 -1.44 4.99
C ASP A 86 -11.55 -0.60 4.46
N ALA A 87 -11.33 0.13 3.36
CA ALA A 87 -12.40 0.83 2.67
C ALA A 87 -13.45 -0.14 2.12
N ALA A 88 -13.04 -1.26 1.53
CA ALA A 88 -13.94 -2.28 0.99
C ALA A 88 -14.84 -2.88 2.07
N ARG A 89 -14.27 -3.22 3.23
CA ARG A 89 -15.03 -3.71 4.38
C ARG A 89 -16.02 -2.65 4.88
N TRP A 90 -15.52 -1.44 5.13
CA TRP A 90 -16.32 -0.35 5.70
C TRP A 90 -17.48 0.10 4.81
N VAL A 91 -17.26 0.20 3.50
CA VAL A 91 -18.31 0.51 2.50
C VAL A 91 -19.24 -0.69 2.34
N GLY A 92 -18.68 -1.90 2.21
CA GLY A 92 -19.46 -3.13 2.00
C GLY A 92 -20.48 -3.36 3.11
N ASP A 93 -20.08 -3.19 4.37
CA ASP A 93 -20.99 -3.31 5.52
C ASP A 93 -22.18 -2.33 5.40
N ARG A 94 -21.90 -1.05 5.12
CA ARG A 94 -22.94 -0.01 4.97
C ARG A 94 -23.86 -0.24 3.79
N TRP A 95 -23.29 -0.68 2.67
CA TRP A 95 -24.07 -0.99 1.49
C TRP A 95 -25.00 -2.18 1.76
N ASN A 96 -24.50 -3.23 2.43
CA ASN A 96 -25.32 -4.36 2.85
C ASN A 96 -26.44 -3.94 3.82
N ASP A 97 -26.12 -3.12 4.82
CA ASP A 97 -27.11 -2.58 5.76
C ASP A 97 -28.20 -1.78 5.04
N ALA A 98 -27.80 -0.92 4.09
CA ALA A 98 -28.72 -0.13 3.29
C ALA A 98 -29.61 -1.00 2.38
N VAL A 99 -29.03 -1.99 1.70
CA VAL A 99 -29.79 -2.94 0.86
C VAL A 99 -30.79 -3.73 1.70
N ASN A 100 -30.37 -4.21 2.87
CA ASN A 100 -31.23 -4.95 3.80
C ASN A 100 -32.39 -4.07 4.28
N LEU A 101 -32.10 -2.82 4.69
CA LEU A 101 -33.13 -1.90 5.15
C LEU A 101 -34.09 -1.53 4.02
N VAL A 102 -33.61 -1.20 2.82
CA VAL A 102 -34.47 -0.86 1.68
C VAL A 102 -35.35 -2.04 1.27
N SER A 103 -34.82 -3.27 1.33
CA SER A 103 -35.56 -4.46 0.93
C SER A 103 -36.56 -4.94 1.99
N GLY A 104 -36.29 -4.70 3.27
CA GLY A 104 -37.09 -5.20 4.38
C GLY A 104 -37.94 -4.15 5.11
N ALA A 105 -37.73 -2.86 4.88
CA ALA A 105 -38.52 -1.80 5.51
C ALA A 105 -39.94 -1.80 4.93
N VAL A 106 -40.93 -1.84 5.82
CA VAL A 106 -42.35 -1.73 5.47
C VAL A 106 -42.88 -0.40 6.00
N GLU A 107 -43.59 0.34 5.16
CA GLU A 107 -44.31 1.54 5.57
C GLU A 107 -45.62 1.14 6.26
N THR A 108 -45.78 1.54 7.52
CA THR A 108 -46.97 1.29 8.33
C THR A 108 -47.62 2.61 8.75
N VAL A 109 -48.94 2.58 8.97
CA VAL A 109 -49.71 3.73 9.47
C VAL A 109 -50.12 3.43 10.91
N LYS A 110 -49.62 4.21 11.87
CA LYS A 110 -50.02 4.10 13.29
C LYS A 110 -51.17 5.05 13.62
N ASP A 111 -51.84 4.77 14.74
CA ASP A 111 -52.99 5.54 15.23
C ASP A 111 -52.69 7.05 15.22
N GLY A 112 -53.49 7.81 14.46
CA GLY A 112 -53.27 9.24 14.20
C GLY A 112 -52.72 9.60 12.81
N ALA A 113 -52.64 8.64 11.89
CA ALA A 113 -52.25 8.82 10.47
C ALA A 113 -50.78 9.21 10.22
N ALA A 114 -49.89 9.02 11.20
CA ALA A 114 -48.45 9.17 10.99
C ALA A 114 -47.89 7.94 10.25
N LYS A 115 -47.14 8.20 9.18
CA LYS A 115 -46.39 7.17 8.44
C LYS A 115 -45.11 6.85 9.18
N VAL A 116 -44.88 5.57 9.41
CA VAL A 116 -43.72 5.06 10.12
C VAL A 116 -43.10 3.95 9.29
N PHE A 117 -41.77 3.81 9.33
CA PHE A 117 -41.09 2.65 8.73
C PHE A 117 -40.81 1.62 9.81
N GLU A 118 -41.04 0.35 9.50
CA GLU A 118 -40.71 -0.76 10.38
C GLU A 118 -39.75 -1.74 9.69
N PHE A 119 -38.72 -2.19 10.42
CA PHE A 119 -37.77 -3.20 9.99
C PHE A 119 -37.63 -4.23 11.12
N PHE A 120 -37.87 -5.51 10.82
CA PHE A 120 -37.95 -6.58 11.84
C PHE A 120 -38.88 -6.25 13.03
N GLY A 121 -39.99 -5.55 12.77
CA GLY A 121 -40.96 -5.16 13.80
C GLY A 121 -40.49 -4.03 14.73
N GLN A 122 -39.36 -3.40 14.43
CA GLN A 122 -38.91 -2.18 15.11
C GLN A 122 -39.10 -0.97 14.21
N GLU A 123 -39.55 0.13 14.82
CA GLU A 123 -39.67 1.42 14.15
C GLU A 123 -38.28 1.96 13.78
N VAL A 124 -38.10 2.28 12.50
CA VAL A 124 -36.90 2.87 11.94
C VAL A 124 -37.18 4.33 11.57
N PRO A 125 -36.31 5.27 11.97
CA PRO A 125 -36.41 6.65 11.54
C PRO A 125 -36.45 6.82 10.02
N ASP A 126 -37.34 7.70 9.54
CA ASP A 126 -37.50 8.02 8.12
C ASP A 126 -36.19 8.46 7.44
N PHE A 127 -35.36 9.25 8.15
CA PHE A 127 -34.07 9.70 7.62
C PHE A 127 -33.11 8.54 7.33
N LEU A 128 -33.16 7.44 8.09
CA LEU A 128 -32.32 6.27 7.85
C LEU A 128 -32.78 5.49 6.61
N VAL A 129 -34.10 5.41 6.39
CA VAL A 129 -34.65 4.78 5.17
C VAL A 129 -34.31 5.61 3.94
N HIS A 130 -34.41 6.94 4.03
CA HIS A 130 -33.97 7.84 2.95
C HIS A 130 -32.47 7.74 2.68
N GLN A 131 -31.64 7.73 3.73
CA GLN A 131 -30.20 7.54 3.60
C GLN A 131 -29.87 6.20 2.93
N ALA A 132 -30.53 5.12 3.33
CA ALA A 132 -30.33 3.80 2.75
C ALA A 132 -30.74 3.76 1.26
N LYS A 133 -31.86 4.39 0.89
CA LYS A 133 -32.26 4.55 -0.52
C LYS A 133 -31.20 5.32 -1.32
N ASP A 134 -30.65 6.39 -0.76
CA ASP A 134 -29.61 7.19 -1.40
C ASP A 134 -28.29 6.41 -1.57
N ILE A 135 -27.92 5.59 -0.58
CA ILE A 135 -26.77 4.68 -0.65
C ILE A 135 -26.95 3.70 -1.81
N VAL A 136 -28.07 2.99 -1.87
CA VAL A 136 -28.36 1.99 -2.91
C VAL A 136 -28.43 2.65 -4.30
N ALA A 137 -29.04 3.82 -4.41
CA ALA A 137 -29.15 4.55 -5.68
C ALA A 137 -27.79 5.07 -6.18
N SER A 138 -26.94 5.55 -5.26
CA SER A 138 -25.61 6.07 -5.62
C SER A 138 -24.56 4.99 -5.87
N THR A 139 -24.77 3.79 -5.31
CA THR A 139 -23.84 2.66 -5.39
C THR A 139 -24.57 1.43 -5.94
N PRO A 140 -24.88 1.39 -7.25
CA PRO A 140 -25.64 0.28 -7.83
C PRO A 140 -24.88 -1.05 -7.83
N SER A 141 -23.54 -0.99 -7.83
CA SER A 141 -22.67 -2.16 -7.74
C SER A 141 -21.40 -1.81 -6.98
N LEU A 142 -20.94 -2.73 -6.12
CA LEU A 142 -19.68 -2.59 -5.42
C LEU A 142 -18.48 -2.79 -6.37
N PRO A 143 -17.37 -2.07 -6.17
CA PRO A 143 -16.15 -2.29 -6.94
C PRO A 143 -15.59 -3.70 -6.79
N THR A 144 -14.73 -4.10 -7.73
CA THR A 144 -14.01 -5.38 -7.62
C THR A 144 -13.05 -5.34 -6.42
N PRO A 145 -12.84 -6.46 -5.68
CA PRO A 145 -11.88 -6.50 -4.60
C PRO A 145 -10.48 -6.04 -5.04
N GLY A 146 -9.85 -5.18 -4.23
CA GLY A 146 -8.52 -4.63 -4.51
C GLY A 146 -8.47 -3.43 -5.47
N ASP A 147 -9.61 -2.97 -5.97
CA ASP A 147 -9.68 -1.78 -6.82
C ASP A 147 -9.51 -0.48 -6.00
N ARG A 148 -8.80 0.51 -6.55
CA ARG A 148 -8.60 1.82 -5.92
C ARG A 148 -9.92 2.57 -5.71
N SER A 149 -10.92 2.33 -6.53
CA SER A 149 -12.25 2.94 -6.43
C SER A 149 -12.96 2.70 -5.10
N TRP A 150 -12.52 1.71 -4.30
CA TRP A 150 -12.97 1.58 -2.91
C TRP A 150 -12.62 2.79 -2.04
N LEU A 151 -11.46 3.41 -2.27
CA LEU A 151 -11.05 4.62 -1.55
C LEU A 151 -11.94 5.81 -1.94
N ASP A 152 -12.17 5.99 -3.24
CA ASP A 152 -13.02 7.06 -3.77
C ASP A 152 -14.46 6.92 -3.25
N LEU A 153 -14.96 5.69 -3.17
CA LEU A 153 -16.28 5.38 -2.65
C LEU A 153 -16.38 5.62 -1.14
N ALA A 154 -15.34 5.27 -0.38
CA ALA A 154 -15.28 5.57 1.04
C ALA A 154 -15.29 7.08 1.29
N ASP A 155 -14.56 7.85 0.49
CA ASP A 155 -14.56 9.32 0.57
C ASP A 155 -15.91 9.91 0.19
N LEU A 156 -16.60 9.35 -0.82
CA LEU A 156 -17.97 9.74 -1.14
C LEU A 156 -18.90 9.55 0.05
N TYR A 157 -18.89 8.37 0.69
CA TYR A 157 -19.76 8.08 1.83
C TYR A 157 -19.47 8.99 3.03
N ARG A 158 -18.19 9.27 3.31
CA ARG A 158 -17.77 10.24 4.34
C ARG A 158 -18.27 11.64 4.02
N SER A 159 -18.14 12.09 2.77
CA SER A 159 -18.58 13.42 2.33
C SER A 159 -20.10 13.59 2.43
N ARG A 160 -20.85 12.50 2.25
CA ARG A 160 -22.31 12.45 2.37
C ARG A 160 -22.80 12.33 3.83
N GLY A 161 -21.89 12.14 4.78
CA GLY A 161 -22.26 11.93 6.19
C GLY A 161 -22.97 10.60 6.42
N TRP A 162 -22.69 9.57 5.61
CA TRP A 162 -23.23 8.23 5.78
C TRP A 162 -22.43 7.47 6.86
N THR A 163 -22.51 8.00 8.07
CA THR A 163 -21.97 7.44 9.30
C THR A 163 -23.00 6.53 9.97
N PRO A 164 -22.57 5.58 10.83
CA PRO A 164 -23.51 4.79 11.62
C PRO A 164 -24.23 5.65 12.67
#